data_AF-A0ABD0MFI1-F1
#
_entry.id   AF-A0ABD0MFI1-F1
#
_cell.length_a   1.000
_cell.length_b   1.000
_cell.length_c   1.000
_cell.angle_alpha   90.00
_cell.angle_beta   90.00
_cell.angle_gamma   90.00
#
_symmetry.space_group_name_H-M   'P 1'
#
loop_
_entity.id
_entity.type
_entity.pdbx_description
1 polymer ?
#
loop_
_entity_poly.entity_id
_entity_poly.type
_entity_poly.pdbx_seq_one_letter_code
_entity_poly.pdbx_strand_id
1 'polypeptide(L)'
;WGPCLRAVQAVYLALQCATPIVLDQKITIRCPHSVHALLSLGRAARVTLPRWIKWSTALEMPNITIEKATPSNPVTLLAPSEAIPDSHDCVEIVQMLSVDEHLDNLPLQNPDLILYTDGSSFVDKGERKAGWAVTTDSEVLASGALSPGTSAQQAELIALAKACELAENKTANIYTDSRYAFGAVHDFRAGWQQRGFLTSAGTPIENGREVEELLKALQLPKQVAVLKVKAHLRGGSSEVKGNTLADQAAAAAAARTAETPTAQTCHLRVTHYSQLKDIAEIQDQCSREEKWEWIEN
;
A
#
# COMPACT_ATOMS: atom_id res chain seq x y z
N TRP A 1 13.45 -1.99 -2.37
CA TRP A 1 13.89 -0.90 -1.48
C TRP A 1 13.58 0.44 -2.12
N GLY A 2 13.37 1.49 -1.31
CA GLY A 2 13.20 2.87 -1.80
C GLY A 2 14.48 3.46 -2.42
N PRO A 3 14.41 4.66 -3.03
CA PRO A 3 15.51 5.30 -3.75
C PRO A 3 16.73 5.52 -2.86
N CYS A 4 16.53 5.96 -1.62
CA CYS A 4 17.59 6.18 -0.63
C CYS A 4 18.41 4.91 -0.35
N LEU A 5 17.75 3.76 -0.18
CA LEU A 5 18.42 2.47 0.04
C LEU A 5 19.06 1.92 -1.25
N ARG A 6 18.49 2.19 -2.43
CA ARG A 6 19.14 1.89 -3.71
C ARG A 6 20.41 2.72 -3.89
N ALA A 7 20.44 3.95 -3.39
CA ALA A 7 21.64 4.77 -3.40
C ALA A 7 22.75 4.20 -2.52
N VAL A 8 22.43 3.65 -1.33
CA VAL A 8 23.41 2.92 -0.50
C VAL A 8 24.00 1.74 -1.29
N GLN A 9 23.16 0.94 -1.95
CA GLN A 9 23.63 -0.16 -2.79
C GLN A 9 24.50 0.34 -3.96
N ALA A 10 24.08 1.42 -4.64
CA ALA A 10 24.80 1.97 -5.78
C ALA A 10 26.19 2.47 -5.37
N VAL A 11 26.30 3.16 -4.23
CA VAL A 11 27.57 3.61 -3.64
C VAL A 11 28.46 2.40 -3.28
N TYR A 12 27.88 1.37 -2.66
CA TYR A 12 28.60 0.12 -2.40
C TYR A 12 29.15 -0.52 -3.68
N LEU A 13 28.33 -0.66 -4.72
CA LEU A 13 28.75 -1.25 -6.00
C LEU A 13 29.82 -0.40 -6.69
N ALA A 14 29.66 0.93 -6.69
CA ALA A 14 30.65 1.85 -7.24
C ALA A 14 32.00 1.71 -6.51
N LEU A 15 31.98 1.58 -5.18
CA LEU A 15 33.18 1.32 -4.40
C LEU A 15 33.84 0.01 -4.81
N GLN A 16 33.09 -1.09 -4.95
CA GLN A 16 33.65 -2.39 -5.39
C GLN A 16 34.34 -2.31 -6.76
N CYS A 17 33.82 -1.47 -7.68
CA CYS A 17 34.45 -1.23 -8.97
C CYS A 17 35.69 -0.33 -8.88
N ALA A 18 35.70 0.63 -7.96
CA ALA A 18 36.81 1.56 -7.77
C ALA A 18 37.98 0.92 -7.00
N THR A 19 37.73 0.09 -5.99
CA THR A 19 38.76 -0.47 -5.10
C THR A 19 39.94 -1.12 -5.83
N PRO A 20 39.77 -1.92 -6.90
CA PRO A 20 40.91 -2.48 -7.64
C PRO A 20 41.78 -1.44 -8.35
N ILE A 21 41.23 -0.25 -8.64
CA ILE A 21 41.88 0.84 -9.37
C ILE A 21 42.64 1.75 -8.41
N VAL A 22 41.99 2.17 -7.32
CA VAL A 22 42.55 3.12 -6.34
C VAL A 22 43.29 2.43 -5.19
N LEU A 23 43.16 1.11 -5.06
CA LEU A 23 43.78 0.31 -4.00
C LEU A 23 43.37 0.86 -2.62
N ASP A 24 44.33 1.09 -1.72
CA ASP A 24 44.11 1.56 -0.35
C ASP A 24 44.18 3.10 -0.22
N GLN A 25 44.11 3.83 -1.33
CA GLN A 25 44.11 5.30 -1.29
C GLN A 25 42.79 5.84 -0.73
N LYS A 26 42.81 7.11 -0.31
CA LYS A 26 41.60 7.80 0.14
C LYS A 26 40.63 8.00 -1.02
N ILE A 27 39.37 7.63 -0.82
CA ILE A 27 38.30 7.75 -1.81
C ILE A 27 37.18 8.62 -1.22
N THR A 28 36.80 9.67 -1.96
CA THR A 28 35.60 10.46 -1.66
C THR A 28 34.51 10.12 -2.66
N ILE A 29 33.39 9.57 -2.18
CA ILE A 29 32.22 9.25 -2.99
C ILE A 29 31.18 10.33 -2.78
N ARG A 30 30.71 10.95 -3.87
CA ARG A 30 29.69 12.01 -3.85
C ARG A 30 28.36 11.44 -4.31
N CYS A 31 27.29 11.63 -3.52
CA CYS A 31 25.98 11.04 -3.77
C CYS A 31 24.83 12.03 -3.48
N PRO A 32 23.75 12.06 -4.28
CA PRO A 32 22.56 12.86 -3.99
C PRO A 32 21.76 12.42 -2.77
N HIS A 33 22.08 11.27 -2.18
CA HIS A 33 21.44 10.77 -0.96
C HIS A 33 22.42 10.79 0.21
N SER A 34 21.90 11.06 1.42
CA SER A 34 22.68 11.10 2.66
C SER A 34 23.04 9.69 3.16
N VAL A 35 23.88 8.96 2.42
CA VAL A 35 24.26 7.56 2.75
C VAL A 35 24.89 7.45 4.15
N HIS A 36 25.73 8.40 4.55
CA HIS A 36 26.32 8.42 5.89
C HIS A 36 25.26 8.49 7.00
N ALA A 37 24.24 9.34 6.83
CA ALA A 37 23.12 9.43 7.77
C ALA A 37 22.29 8.14 7.80
N LEU A 38 22.10 7.48 6.65
CA LEU A 38 21.39 6.20 6.56
C LEU A 38 22.14 5.06 7.25
N LEU A 39 23.47 5.03 7.18
CA LEU A 39 24.30 4.05 7.90
C LEU A 39 24.23 4.30 9.41
N SER A 40 24.29 5.57 9.82
CA SER A 40 24.21 6.00 11.22
C SER A 40 22.87 5.71 11.88
N LEU A 41 21.78 5.68 11.11
CA LEU A 41 20.45 5.31 11.59
C LEU A 41 20.37 3.85 12.09
N GLY A 42 21.33 3.02 11.70
CA GLY A 42 21.30 1.58 11.94
C GLY A 42 20.55 0.82 10.84
N ARG A 43 20.31 -0.48 11.08
CA ARG A 43 19.79 -1.39 10.03
C ARG A 43 18.44 -0.92 9.50
N ALA A 44 18.38 -0.60 8.21
CA ALA A 44 17.11 -0.41 7.51
C ALA A 44 16.30 -1.71 7.48
N ALA A 45 15.08 -1.70 8.03
CA ALA A 45 14.25 -2.89 8.23
C ALA A 45 14.00 -3.72 6.95
N ARG A 46 13.99 -3.05 5.79
CA ARG A 46 13.75 -3.68 4.48
C ARG A 46 14.99 -4.28 3.81
N VAL A 47 16.16 -4.22 4.44
CA VAL A 47 17.40 -4.85 3.96
C VAL A 47 17.73 -6.05 4.85
N THR A 48 18.06 -7.20 4.24
CA THR A 48 18.46 -8.39 5.01
C THR A 48 19.72 -8.10 5.82
N LEU A 49 19.80 -8.65 7.04
CA LEU A 49 20.93 -8.39 7.96
C LEU A 49 22.30 -8.70 7.33
N PRO A 50 22.52 -9.85 6.65
CA PRO A 50 23.81 -10.14 6.02
C PRO A 50 24.20 -9.13 4.93
N ARG A 51 23.21 -8.63 4.19
CA ARG A 51 23.43 -7.63 3.13
C ARG A 51 23.76 -6.27 3.73
N TRP A 52 23.06 -5.87 4.78
CA TRP A 52 23.33 -4.61 5.48
C TRP A 52 24.74 -4.57 6.04
N ILE A 53 25.15 -5.63 6.75
CA ILE A 53 26.52 -5.77 7.29
C ILE A 53 27.55 -5.64 6.16
N LYS A 54 27.32 -6.30 5.02
CA LYS A 54 28.24 -6.23 3.88
C LYS A 54 28.41 -4.80 3.37
N TRP A 55 27.34 -4.00 3.33
CA TRP A 55 27.39 -2.61 2.90
C TRP A 55 28.06 -1.72 3.94
N SER A 56 27.61 -1.78 5.20
CA SER A 56 28.12 -0.90 6.26
C SER A 56 29.62 -1.10 6.47
N THR A 57 30.08 -2.35 6.57
CA THR A 57 31.51 -2.66 6.76
C THR A 57 32.39 -2.10 5.64
N ALA A 58 31.94 -2.15 4.39
CA ALA A 58 32.72 -1.64 3.26
C ALA A 58 32.69 -0.10 3.18
N LEU A 59 31.57 0.51 3.53
CA LEU A 59 31.36 1.96 3.42
C LEU A 59 31.87 2.76 4.62
N GLU A 60 32.07 2.11 5.77
CA GLU A 60 32.59 2.70 7.01
C GLU A 60 34.11 2.53 7.16
N MET A 61 34.80 2.03 6.13
CA MET A 61 36.26 1.93 6.14
C MET A 61 36.92 3.33 6.24
N PRO A 62 38.03 3.47 6.97
CA PRO A 62 38.62 4.77 7.32
C PRO A 62 39.18 5.55 6.11
N ASN A 63 39.48 4.87 5.01
CA ASN A 63 39.93 5.48 3.76
C ASN A 63 38.76 5.95 2.88
N ILE A 64 37.51 5.70 3.27
CA ILE A 64 36.31 6.04 2.51
C ILE A 64 35.60 7.22 3.16
N THR A 65 35.30 8.25 2.37
CA THR A 65 34.48 9.40 2.78
C THR A 65 33.29 9.49 1.85
N ILE A 66 32.08 9.63 2.41
CA ILE A 66 30.85 9.75 1.62
C ILE A 66 30.24 11.11 1.88
N GLU A 67 30.14 11.91 0.84
CA GLU A 67 29.61 13.27 0.89
C GLU A 67 28.26 13.36 0.18
N LYS A 68 27.31 14.05 0.81
CA LYS A 68 26.09 14.46 0.12
C LYS A 68 26.46 15.51 -0.92
N ALA A 69 26.00 15.32 -2.17
CA ALA A 69 26.26 16.24 -3.26
C ALA A 69 25.00 16.44 -4.10
N THR A 70 24.95 17.49 -4.90
CA THR A 70 23.86 17.71 -5.83
C THR A 70 23.81 16.61 -6.91
N PRO A 71 22.62 16.31 -7.46
CA PRO A 71 22.50 15.38 -8.58
C PRO A 71 23.45 15.77 -9.72
N SER A 72 24.22 14.80 -10.22
CA SER A 72 25.15 15.03 -11.31
C SER A 72 24.43 15.32 -12.62
N ASN A 73 25.06 16.10 -13.51
CA ASN A 73 24.57 16.27 -14.87
C ASN A 73 24.52 14.89 -15.55
N PRO A 74 23.41 14.48 -16.17
CA PRO A 74 23.25 13.12 -16.70
C PRO A 74 24.18 12.80 -17.88
N VAL A 75 24.73 13.81 -18.56
CA VAL A 75 25.67 13.65 -19.69
C VAL A 75 27.11 13.57 -19.20
N THR A 76 27.51 14.45 -18.27
CA THR A 76 28.92 14.56 -17.84
C THR A 76 29.22 13.78 -16.57
N LEU A 77 28.19 13.36 -15.80
CA LEU A 77 28.29 12.76 -14.47
C LEU A 77 29.06 13.61 -13.45
N LEU A 78 29.24 14.91 -13.73
CA LEU A 78 29.88 15.86 -12.83
C LEU A 78 28.83 16.59 -12.00
N ALA A 79 29.18 16.87 -10.74
CA ALA A 79 28.34 17.67 -9.85
C ALA A 79 28.31 19.13 -10.35
N PRO A 80 27.13 19.78 -10.41
CA PRO A 80 27.03 21.19 -10.74
C PRO A 80 27.73 22.07 -9.70
N SER A 81 28.19 23.25 -10.13
CA SER A 81 28.86 24.22 -9.24
C SER A 81 27.92 24.84 -8.21
N GLU A 82 26.62 24.82 -8.46
CA GLU A 82 25.60 25.41 -7.59
C GLU A 82 24.87 24.32 -6.81
N ALA A 83 24.67 24.59 -5.52
CA ALA A 83 23.90 23.74 -4.63
C ALA A 83 22.41 23.85 -4.96
N ILE A 84 21.86 22.85 -5.62
CA ILE A 84 20.42 22.66 -5.80
C ILE A 84 19.83 22.25 -4.44
N PRO A 85 18.67 22.80 -4.03
CA PRO A 85 18.00 22.40 -2.81
C PRO A 85 17.77 20.89 -2.75
N ASP A 86 17.86 20.36 -1.53
CA ASP A 86 17.60 18.96 -1.27
C ASP A 86 16.20 18.56 -1.76
N SER A 87 16.13 17.53 -2.59
CA SER A 87 14.84 17.06 -3.10
C SER A 87 14.03 16.28 -2.07
N HIS A 88 14.67 15.80 -0.99
CA HIS A 88 14.05 15.07 0.12
C HIS A 88 15.01 14.85 1.30
N ASP A 89 14.45 14.53 2.48
CA ASP A 89 15.19 13.97 3.61
C ASP A 89 15.27 12.43 3.48
N CYS A 90 16.49 11.91 3.35
CA CYS A 90 16.73 10.47 3.22
C CYS A 90 16.36 9.69 4.48
N VAL A 91 16.61 10.25 5.67
CA VAL A 91 16.37 9.59 6.96
C VAL A 91 14.87 9.47 7.18
N GLU A 92 14.14 10.57 7.00
CA GLU A 92 12.67 10.59 7.13
C GLU A 92 12.02 9.59 6.16
N ILE A 93 12.43 9.59 4.89
CA ILE A 93 11.92 8.61 3.90
C ILE A 93 12.21 7.18 4.35
N VAL A 94 13.43 6.88 4.81
CA VAL A 94 13.74 5.51 5.24
C VAL A 94 12.99 5.15 6.52
N GLN A 95 12.83 6.05 7.48
CA GLN A 95 12.08 5.83 8.72
C GLN A 95 10.59 5.60 8.44
N MET A 96 9.95 6.44 7.62
CA MET A 96 8.56 6.23 7.16
C MET A 96 8.38 4.86 6.50
N LEU A 97 9.42 4.35 5.86
CA LEU A 97 9.41 3.01 5.23
C LEU A 97 9.81 1.89 6.19
N SER A 98 10.34 2.19 7.38
CA SER A 98 11.09 1.22 8.19
C SER A 98 10.26 0.48 9.23
N VAL A 99 9.25 1.06 9.89
CA VAL A 99 8.46 0.28 10.87
C VAL A 99 7.09 0.92 11.01
N ASP A 100 6.04 0.23 10.61
CA ASP A 100 4.75 0.46 11.25
C ASP A 100 4.85 -0.22 12.62
N GLU A 101 5.14 0.53 13.69
CA GLU A 101 5.29 -0.04 15.05
C GLU A 101 4.06 -0.84 15.50
N HIS A 102 2.92 -0.63 14.84
CA HIS A 102 1.66 -1.31 15.09
C HIS A 102 1.39 -2.51 14.16
N LEU A 103 2.25 -2.85 13.19
CA LEU A 103 2.00 -3.92 12.21
C LEU A 103 3.10 -5.00 12.23
N ASP A 104 2.71 -6.21 12.63
CA ASP A 104 3.58 -7.38 12.69
C ASP A 104 3.21 -8.45 11.65
N ASN A 105 4.16 -9.34 11.34
CA ASN A 105 3.94 -10.55 10.54
C ASN A 105 4.07 -11.84 11.37
N LEU A 106 4.19 -11.70 12.69
CA LEU A 106 4.22 -12.78 13.67
C LEU A 106 3.05 -12.59 14.65
N PRO A 107 2.46 -13.69 15.16
CA PRO A 107 1.29 -13.59 16.03
C PRO A 107 1.63 -12.81 17.30
N LEU A 108 0.79 -11.83 17.63
CA LEU A 108 0.85 -11.11 18.89
C LEU A 108 0.56 -12.07 20.06
N GLN A 109 1.17 -11.80 21.21
CA GLN A 109 0.85 -12.50 22.45
C GLN A 109 -0.40 -11.90 23.09
N ASN A 110 -1.38 -12.74 23.38
CA ASN A 110 -2.65 -12.35 24.02
C ASN A 110 -3.37 -11.19 23.31
N PRO A 111 -3.68 -11.29 22.00
CA PRO A 111 -4.45 -10.26 21.31
C PRO A 111 -5.89 -10.20 21.83
N ASP A 112 -6.51 -9.03 21.75
CA ASP A 112 -7.93 -8.85 22.06
C ASP A 112 -8.82 -9.62 21.06
N LEU A 113 -8.37 -9.75 19.81
CA LEU A 113 -9.10 -10.42 18.73
C LEU A 113 -8.21 -11.39 17.94
N ILE A 114 -8.79 -12.55 17.60
CA ILE A 114 -8.24 -13.49 16.61
C ILE A 114 -9.27 -13.60 15.49
N LEU A 115 -8.92 -13.06 14.33
CA LEU A 115 -9.82 -12.93 13.18
C LEU A 115 -9.30 -13.73 12.00
N TYR A 116 -10.22 -14.26 11.21
CA TYR A 116 -9.98 -14.93 9.94
C TYR A 116 -10.77 -14.20 8.86
N THR A 117 -10.14 -13.98 7.71
CA THR A 117 -10.74 -13.23 6.60
C THR A 117 -10.64 -14.03 5.33
N ASP A 118 -11.71 -14.01 4.54
CA ASP A 118 -11.71 -14.52 3.18
C ASP A 118 -12.59 -13.67 2.26
N GLY A 119 -12.20 -13.63 0.99
CA GLY A 119 -12.93 -13.02 -0.11
C GLY A 119 -13.23 -14.02 -1.21
N SER A 120 -14.51 -14.26 -1.47
CA SER A 120 -14.97 -15.19 -2.50
C SER A 120 -15.44 -14.45 -3.75
N SER A 121 -15.13 -14.99 -4.94
CA SER A 121 -15.66 -14.53 -6.22
C SER A 121 -15.83 -15.70 -7.17
N PHE A 122 -17.05 -15.92 -7.68
CA PHE A 122 -17.35 -16.96 -8.67
C PHE A 122 -18.40 -16.50 -9.68
N VAL A 123 -18.50 -17.22 -10.80
CA VAL A 123 -19.52 -16.95 -11.82
C VAL A 123 -20.71 -17.87 -11.61
N ASP A 124 -21.90 -17.29 -11.45
CA ASP A 124 -23.17 -18.00 -11.35
C ASP A 124 -24.13 -17.44 -12.41
N LYS A 125 -24.66 -18.33 -13.27
CA LYS A 125 -25.55 -17.97 -14.39
C LYS A 125 -25.03 -16.82 -15.29
N GLY A 126 -23.72 -16.74 -15.49
CA GLY A 126 -23.06 -15.74 -16.33
C GLY A 126 -22.77 -14.40 -15.64
N GLU A 127 -23.19 -14.23 -14.38
CA GLU A 127 -22.87 -13.06 -13.58
C GLU A 127 -21.77 -13.39 -12.57
N ARG A 128 -20.76 -12.52 -12.46
CA ARG A 128 -19.73 -12.66 -11.43
C ARG A 128 -20.26 -12.13 -10.11
N LYS A 129 -20.42 -13.03 -9.14
CA LYS A 129 -20.81 -12.74 -7.77
C LYS A 129 -19.59 -12.77 -6.86
N ALA A 130 -19.57 -11.89 -5.87
CA ALA A 130 -18.48 -11.80 -4.92
C ALA A 130 -18.97 -11.41 -3.53
N GLY A 131 -18.20 -11.77 -2.51
CA GLY A 131 -18.53 -11.52 -1.12
C GLY A 131 -17.30 -11.64 -0.24
N TRP A 132 -17.39 -11.07 0.96
CA TRP A 132 -16.33 -11.06 1.96
C TRP A 132 -16.87 -11.53 3.30
N ALA A 133 -15.99 -12.05 4.15
CA ALA A 133 -16.31 -12.37 5.52
C ALA A 133 -15.14 -12.13 6.47
N VAL A 134 -15.49 -11.83 7.71
CA VAL A 134 -14.59 -11.78 8.87
C VAL A 134 -15.20 -12.65 9.97
N THR A 135 -14.43 -13.61 10.46
CA THR A 135 -14.89 -14.61 11.42
C THR A 135 -13.88 -14.76 12.56
N THR A 136 -14.31 -15.36 13.66
CA THR A 136 -13.40 -16.02 14.61
C THR A 136 -13.22 -17.48 14.16
N ASP A 137 -12.70 -18.34 15.05
CA ASP A 137 -12.66 -19.79 14.81
C ASP A 137 -14.02 -20.49 14.97
N SER A 138 -15.06 -19.75 15.38
CA SER A 138 -16.35 -20.30 15.79
C SER A 138 -17.57 -19.48 15.34
N GLU A 139 -17.44 -18.18 15.12
CA GLU A 139 -18.55 -17.30 14.74
C GLU A 139 -18.21 -16.37 13.56
N VAL A 140 -19.23 -16.03 12.77
CA VAL A 140 -19.12 -15.02 11.71
C VAL A 140 -19.41 -13.65 12.33
N LEU A 141 -18.40 -12.79 12.40
CA LEU A 141 -18.55 -11.44 12.98
C LEU A 141 -19.17 -10.47 11.98
N ALA A 142 -18.75 -10.54 10.72
CA ALA A 142 -19.29 -9.72 9.65
C ALA A 142 -19.16 -10.45 8.30
N SER A 143 -20.11 -10.22 7.40
CA SER A 143 -20.00 -10.65 6.01
C SER A 143 -20.86 -9.78 5.11
N GLY A 144 -20.48 -9.63 3.84
CA GLY A 144 -21.22 -8.79 2.90
C GLY A 144 -21.11 -9.29 1.47
N ALA A 145 -22.18 -9.08 0.70
CA ALA A 145 -22.13 -9.22 -0.75
C ALA A 145 -21.39 -8.01 -1.35
N LEU A 146 -20.66 -8.22 -2.44
CA LEU A 146 -19.95 -7.20 -3.18
C LEU A 146 -20.63 -6.94 -4.52
N SER A 147 -20.31 -5.81 -5.15
CA SER A 147 -20.85 -5.48 -6.47
C SER A 147 -20.51 -6.57 -7.49
N PRO A 148 -21.43 -6.87 -8.42
CA PRO A 148 -21.14 -7.77 -9.52
C PRO A 148 -19.87 -7.35 -10.27
N GLY A 149 -19.05 -8.32 -10.69
CA GLY A 149 -17.79 -8.05 -11.39
C GLY A 149 -16.57 -7.90 -10.48
N THR A 150 -16.74 -7.79 -9.16
CA THR A 150 -15.61 -7.74 -8.20
C THR A 150 -14.78 -9.02 -8.30
N SER A 151 -13.46 -8.88 -8.42
CA SER A 151 -12.53 -10.02 -8.49
C SER A 151 -12.29 -10.66 -7.12
N ALA A 152 -11.77 -11.90 -7.10
CA ALA A 152 -11.39 -12.56 -5.84
C ALA A 152 -10.35 -11.74 -5.08
N GLN A 153 -9.34 -11.19 -5.78
CA GLN A 153 -8.30 -10.37 -5.15
C GLN A 153 -8.86 -9.09 -4.52
N GLN A 154 -9.84 -8.43 -5.15
CA GLN A 154 -10.52 -7.28 -4.54
C GLN A 154 -11.33 -7.69 -3.32
N ALA A 155 -12.08 -8.79 -3.40
CA ALA A 155 -12.86 -9.29 -2.27
C ALA A 155 -11.99 -9.59 -1.05
N GLU A 156 -10.80 -10.15 -1.28
CA GLU A 156 -9.79 -10.46 -0.27
C GLU A 156 -9.20 -9.21 0.40
N LEU A 157 -8.89 -8.18 -0.40
CA LEU A 157 -8.45 -6.89 0.13
C LEU A 157 -9.55 -6.22 0.98
N ILE A 158 -10.80 -6.30 0.52
CA ILE A 158 -11.96 -5.76 1.24
C ILE A 158 -12.19 -6.52 2.55
N ALA A 159 -12.13 -7.86 2.53
CA ALA A 159 -12.27 -8.68 3.73
C ALA A 159 -11.24 -8.30 4.80
N LEU A 160 -9.98 -8.14 4.39
CA LEU A 160 -8.90 -7.74 5.28
C LEU A 160 -9.08 -6.31 5.82
N ALA A 161 -9.53 -5.36 4.97
CA ALA A 161 -9.84 -4.01 5.41
C ALA A 161 -10.98 -3.99 6.45
N LYS A 162 -12.03 -4.78 6.23
CA LYS A 162 -13.15 -4.93 7.19
C LYS A 162 -12.74 -5.55 8.51
N ALA A 163 -11.79 -6.49 8.51
CA ALA A 163 -11.24 -7.00 9.75
C ALA A 163 -10.44 -5.94 10.52
N CYS A 164 -9.70 -5.08 9.83
CA CYS A 164 -8.99 -3.97 10.46
C CYS A 164 -9.96 -2.93 11.06
N GLU A 165 -11.05 -2.61 10.35
CA GLU A 165 -12.13 -1.76 10.88
C GLU A 165 -12.75 -2.35 12.16
N LEU A 166 -13.04 -3.66 12.19
CA LEU A 166 -13.57 -4.34 13.38
C LEU A 166 -12.58 -4.36 14.56
N ALA A 167 -11.29 -4.30 14.26
CA ALA A 167 -10.20 -4.28 15.23
C ALA A 167 -9.80 -2.86 15.67
N GLU A 168 -10.58 -1.83 15.33
CA GLU A 168 -10.29 -0.45 15.72
C GLU A 168 -10.02 -0.32 17.23
N ASN A 169 -8.91 0.35 17.57
CA ASN A 169 -8.41 0.55 18.94
C ASN A 169 -8.09 -0.74 19.74
N LYS A 170 -8.07 -1.91 19.10
CA LYS A 170 -7.77 -3.21 19.73
C LYS A 170 -6.46 -3.80 19.21
N THR A 171 -5.97 -4.80 19.91
CA THR A 171 -4.89 -5.68 19.43
C THR A 171 -5.47 -6.89 18.70
N ALA A 172 -5.01 -7.18 17.48
CA ALA A 172 -5.61 -8.24 16.67
C ALA A 172 -4.59 -9.08 15.90
N ASN A 173 -4.80 -10.40 15.90
CA ASN A 173 -4.18 -11.31 14.92
C ASN A 173 -5.20 -11.58 13.81
N ILE A 174 -4.89 -11.13 12.59
CA ILE A 174 -5.77 -11.29 11.42
C ILE A 174 -5.12 -12.27 10.45
N TYR A 175 -5.77 -13.40 10.24
CA TYR A 175 -5.32 -14.48 9.38
C TYR A 175 -6.00 -14.39 8.01
N THR A 176 -5.19 -14.44 6.95
CA THR A 176 -5.64 -14.48 5.55
C THR A 176 -4.96 -15.60 4.79
N ASP A 177 -5.70 -16.32 3.96
CA ASP A 177 -5.15 -17.28 3.01
C ASP A 177 -4.85 -16.68 1.62
N SER A 178 -5.11 -15.38 1.45
CA SER A 178 -4.69 -14.62 0.28
C SER A 178 -3.20 -14.29 0.29
N ARG A 179 -2.45 -14.78 -0.71
CA ARG A 179 -1.06 -14.33 -0.92
C ARG A 179 -0.99 -12.87 -1.37
N TYR A 180 -2.00 -12.43 -2.11
CA TYR A 180 -2.06 -11.08 -2.63
C TYR A 180 -2.36 -10.07 -1.52
N ALA A 181 -3.38 -10.29 -0.68
CA ALA A 181 -3.67 -9.39 0.44
C ALA A 181 -2.49 -9.32 1.44
N PHE A 182 -1.91 -10.47 1.81
CA PHE A 182 -0.70 -10.48 2.64
C PHE A 182 0.46 -9.71 2.02
N GLY A 183 0.69 -9.87 0.71
CA GLY A 183 1.74 -9.15 -0.02
C GLY A 183 1.48 -7.66 -0.14
N ALA A 184 0.23 -7.25 -0.30
CA ALA A 184 -0.17 -5.84 -0.34
C ALA A 184 0.26 -5.12 0.95
N VAL A 185 0.06 -5.77 2.10
CA VAL A 185 0.44 -5.26 3.42
C VAL A 185 1.96 -5.27 3.64
N HIS A 186 2.62 -6.42 3.45
CA HIS A 186 4.01 -6.60 3.88
C HIS A 186 5.05 -6.31 2.80
N ASP A 187 4.80 -6.75 1.56
CA ASP A 187 5.81 -6.75 0.50
C ASP A 187 5.76 -5.46 -0.34
N PHE A 188 4.56 -5.01 -0.70
CA PHE A 188 4.37 -4.01 -1.75
C PHE A 188 3.97 -2.62 -1.24
N ARG A 189 3.32 -2.50 -0.07
CA ARG A 189 2.85 -1.25 0.54
C ARG A 189 3.81 -0.07 0.33
N ALA A 190 5.04 -0.22 0.82
CA ALA A 190 6.07 0.81 0.75
C ALA A 190 6.38 1.23 -0.68
N GLY A 191 6.46 0.27 -1.61
CA GLY A 191 6.74 0.55 -3.01
C GLY A 191 5.59 1.28 -3.71
N TRP A 192 4.35 0.96 -3.37
CA TRP A 192 3.17 1.60 -3.94
C TRP A 192 2.94 3.00 -3.37
N GLN A 193 3.03 3.19 -2.04
CA GLN A 193 2.92 4.52 -1.42
C GLN A 193 3.97 5.49 -1.97
N GLN A 194 5.21 5.03 -2.13
CA GLN A 194 6.29 5.85 -2.64
C GLN A 194 6.13 6.27 -4.12
N ARG A 195 5.27 5.56 -4.87
CA ARG A 195 4.95 5.87 -6.27
C ARG A 195 3.56 6.50 -6.44
N GLY A 196 2.88 6.83 -5.34
CA GLY A 196 1.50 7.33 -5.39
C GLY A 196 0.53 6.32 -6.03
N PHE A 197 0.74 5.02 -5.80
CA PHE A 197 -0.05 3.93 -6.39
C PHE A 197 -0.02 3.89 -7.92
N LEU A 198 1.07 4.35 -8.52
CA LEU A 198 1.33 4.27 -9.96
C LEU A 198 2.35 3.17 -10.32
N THR A 199 2.15 2.56 -11.48
CA THR A 199 3.10 1.66 -12.15
C THR A 199 4.27 2.46 -12.74
N SER A 200 5.31 1.78 -13.20
CA SER A 200 6.43 2.45 -13.90
C SER A 200 6.02 3.11 -15.22
N ALA A 201 4.87 2.72 -15.79
CA ALA A 201 4.31 3.34 -16.99
C ALA A 201 3.45 4.58 -16.65
N GLY A 202 3.32 4.96 -15.37
CA GLY A 202 2.50 6.09 -14.93
C GLY A 202 1.00 5.78 -14.84
N THR A 203 0.59 4.53 -15.06
CA THR A 203 -0.81 4.11 -14.89
C THR A 203 -1.09 3.71 -13.44
N PRO A 204 -2.33 3.83 -12.93
CA PRO A 204 -2.70 3.30 -11.62
C PRO A 204 -2.40 1.79 -11.50
N ILE A 205 -2.02 1.34 -10.30
CA ILE A 205 -1.91 -0.10 -10.03
C ILE A 205 -3.28 -0.77 -10.08
N GLU A 206 -3.30 -2.04 -10.45
CA GLU A 206 -4.49 -2.87 -10.38
C GLU A 206 -4.99 -2.96 -8.92
N ASN A 207 -6.30 -2.82 -8.73
CA ASN A 207 -6.96 -2.76 -7.41
C ASN A 207 -6.44 -1.63 -6.50
N GLY A 208 -5.91 -0.53 -7.08
CA GLY A 208 -5.29 0.54 -6.32
C GLY A 208 -6.21 1.18 -5.27
N ARG A 209 -7.51 1.29 -5.57
CA ARG A 209 -8.50 1.81 -4.64
C ARG A 209 -8.62 0.93 -3.40
N GLU A 210 -8.80 -0.38 -3.58
CA GLU A 210 -8.97 -1.34 -2.49
C GLU A 210 -7.68 -1.45 -1.65
N VAL A 211 -6.52 -1.37 -2.30
CA VAL A 211 -5.23 -1.28 -1.60
C VAL A 211 -5.17 -0.02 -0.75
N GLU A 212 -5.53 1.14 -1.27
CA GLU A 212 -5.50 2.40 -0.51
C GLU A 212 -6.47 2.35 0.68
N GLU A 213 -7.69 1.84 0.49
CA GLU A 213 -8.68 1.64 1.56
C GLU A 213 -8.15 0.68 2.64
N LEU A 214 -7.53 -0.45 2.25
CA LEU A 214 -6.88 -1.37 3.18
C LEU A 214 -5.76 -0.69 3.99
N LEU A 215 -4.90 0.10 3.32
CA LEU A 215 -3.80 0.79 4.00
C LEU A 215 -4.28 1.83 5.00
N LYS A 216 -5.41 2.50 4.74
CA LYS A 216 -6.07 3.38 5.71
C LYS A 216 -6.65 2.58 6.87
N ALA A 217 -7.34 1.47 6.59
CA ALA A 217 -7.93 0.62 7.61
C ALA A 217 -6.88 -0.01 8.55
N LEU A 218 -5.69 -0.33 8.03
CA LEU A 218 -4.57 -0.84 8.83
C LEU A 218 -4.10 0.10 9.95
N GLN A 219 -4.42 1.39 9.87
CA GLN A 219 -4.07 2.37 10.91
C GLN A 219 -5.10 2.42 12.06
N LEU A 220 -6.25 1.74 11.92
CA LEU A 220 -7.33 1.77 12.92
C LEU A 220 -7.03 0.90 14.17
N PRO A 221 -6.46 -0.31 14.05
CA PRO A 221 -6.10 -1.11 15.22
C PRO A 221 -4.99 -0.46 16.04
N LYS A 222 -4.98 -0.74 17.34
CA LYS A 222 -3.88 -0.33 18.23
C LYS A 222 -2.58 -1.07 17.88
N GLN A 223 -2.69 -2.36 17.61
CA GLN A 223 -1.62 -3.22 17.10
C GLN A 223 -2.25 -4.38 16.33
N VAL A 224 -1.70 -4.73 15.19
CA VAL A 224 -2.23 -5.78 14.33
C VAL A 224 -1.10 -6.66 13.80
N ALA A 225 -1.29 -7.97 13.86
CA ALA A 225 -0.47 -8.90 13.09
C ALA A 225 -1.28 -9.46 11.94
N VAL A 226 -0.83 -9.22 10.71
CA VAL A 226 -1.43 -9.83 9.51
C VAL A 226 -0.65 -11.07 9.15
N LEU A 227 -1.31 -12.23 9.24
CA LEU A 227 -0.70 -13.55 9.21
C LEU A 227 -1.16 -14.35 7.99
N LYS A 228 -0.23 -15.05 7.36
CA LYS A 228 -0.52 -15.93 6.23
C LYS A 228 -0.87 -17.34 6.71
N VAL A 229 -2.07 -17.82 6.40
CA VAL A 229 -2.45 -19.24 6.55
C VAL A 229 -2.36 -19.94 5.20
N LYS A 230 -2.08 -21.24 5.17
CA LYS A 230 -2.22 -21.99 3.90
C LYS A 230 -3.71 -22.23 3.63
N ALA A 231 -4.15 -21.91 2.43
CA ALA A 231 -5.50 -22.20 1.98
C ALA A 231 -5.78 -23.72 2.09
N HIS A 232 -7.01 -24.06 2.48
CA HIS A 232 -7.55 -25.42 2.47
C HIS A 232 -6.73 -26.47 3.25
N LEU A 233 -6.12 -26.06 4.37
CA LEU A 233 -5.50 -26.98 5.32
C LEU A 233 -6.54 -27.96 5.89
N ARG A 234 -6.16 -29.24 6.03
CA ARG A 234 -6.97 -30.26 6.70
C ARG A 234 -6.47 -30.44 8.13
N GLY A 235 -7.37 -30.43 9.11
CA GLY A 235 -7.01 -30.61 10.51
C GLY A 235 -8.06 -30.02 11.47
N GLY A 236 -7.76 -30.08 12.77
CA GLY A 236 -8.65 -29.59 13.83
C GLY A 236 -8.16 -28.33 14.57
N SER A 237 -7.09 -27.68 14.09
CA SER A 237 -6.59 -26.45 14.71
C SER A 237 -7.59 -25.29 14.57
N SER A 238 -7.53 -24.32 15.48
CA SER A 238 -8.34 -23.09 15.41
C SER A 238 -8.15 -22.37 14.07
N GLU A 239 -6.91 -22.32 13.56
CA GLU A 239 -6.60 -21.72 12.26
C GLU A 239 -7.35 -22.37 11.09
N VAL A 240 -7.43 -23.70 11.08
CA VAL A 240 -8.17 -24.44 10.03
C VAL A 240 -9.66 -24.17 10.15
N LYS A 241 -10.21 -24.19 11.37
CA LYS A 241 -11.63 -23.94 11.62
C LYS A 241 -12.03 -22.52 11.20
N GLY A 242 -11.24 -21.53 11.63
CA GLY A 242 -11.46 -20.12 11.30
C GLY A 242 -11.37 -19.85 9.81
N ASN A 243 -10.33 -20.34 9.12
CA ASN A 243 -10.24 -20.18 7.66
C ASN A 243 -11.40 -20.85 6.94
N THR A 244 -11.76 -22.07 7.33
CA THR A 244 -12.87 -22.80 6.71
C THR A 244 -14.20 -22.07 6.93
N LEU A 245 -14.40 -21.47 8.10
CA LEU A 245 -15.60 -20.69 8.41
C LEU A 245 -15.64 -19.38 7.59
N ALA A 246 -14.50 -18.69 7.45
CA ALA A 246 -14.37 -17.52 6.59
C ALA A 246 -14.68 -17.86 5.13
N ASP A 247 -14.11 -18.94 4.59
CA ASP A 247 -14.36 -19.43 3.23
C ASP A 247 -15.86 -19.66 2.98
N GLN A 248 -16.51 -20.35 3.91
CA GLN A 248 -17.94 -20.65 3.84
C GLN A 248 -18.79 -19.39 3.94
N ALA A 249 -18.46 -18.49 4.86
CA ALA A 249 -19.19 -17.25 5.08
C ALA A 249 -19.06 -16.29 3.90
N ALA A 250 -17.87 -16.17 3.31
CA ALA A 250 -17.62 -15.33 2.14
C ALA A 250 -18.34 -15.89 0.90
N ALA A 251 -18.30 -17.20 0.68
CA ALA A 251 -19.04 -17.84 -0.40
C ALA A 251 -20.57 -17.70 -0.23
N ALA A 252 -21.07 -17.88 1.01
CA ALA A 252 -22.48 -17.66 1.33
C ALA A 252 -22.88 -16.19 1.11
N ALA A 253 -22.00 -15.24 1.45
CA ALA A 253 -22.22 -13.83 1.22
C ALA A 253 -22.25 -13.46 -0.27
N ALA A 254 -21.36 -14.04 -1.07
CA ALA A 254 -21.35 -13.88 -2.51
C ALA A 254 -22.64 -14.42 -3.16
N ALA A 255 -23.20 -15.50 -2.61
CA ALA A 255 -24.43 -16.09 -3.12
C ALA A 255 -25.69 -15.25 -2.80
N ARG A 256 -25.64 -14.33 -1.82
CA ARG A 256 -26.74 -13.41 -1.53
C ARG A 256 -26.91 -12.46 -2.72
N THR A 257 -28.16 -12.24 -3.14
CA THR A 257 -28.46 -11.13 -4.06
C THR A 257 -28.01 -9.86 -3.37
N ALA A 258 -27.14 -9.05 -3.99
CA ALA A 258 -26.72 -7.79 -3.40
C ALA A 258 -27.96 -6.96 -3.11
N GLU A 259 -28.35 -6.86 -1.84
CA GLU A 259 -29.35 -5.89 -1.42
C GLU A 259 -28.74 -4.54 -1.75
N THR A 260 -29.28 -3.92 -2.80
CA THR A 260 -29.01 -2.52 -3.10
C THR A 260 -29.37 -1.78 -1.81
N PRO A 261 -28.48 -0.95 -1.23
CA PRO A 261 -28.91 -0.08 -0.15
C PRO A 261 -30.13 0.65 -0.69
N THR A 262 -31.25 0.55 0.01
CA THR A 262 -32.48 1.23 -0.37
C THR A 262 -32.15 2.71 -0.33
N ALA A 263 -31.77 3.28 -1.47
CA ALA A 263 -31.72 4.70 -1.63
C ALA A 263 -33.14 5.15 -1.32
N GLN A 264 -33.30 5.89 -0.24
CA GLN A 264 -34.45 6.76 -0.12
C GLN A 264 -34.43 7.60 -1.38
N THR A 265 -35.33 7.26 -2.31
CA THR A 265 -35.56 8.04 -3.51
C THR A 265 -36.13 9.38 -3.04
N CYS A 266 -35.27 10.31 -2.67
CA CYS A 266 -35.63 11.72 -2.73
C CYS A 266 -35.90 11.99 -4.21
N HIS A 267 -37.17 12.03 -4.57
CA HIS A 267 -37.62 12.55 -5.85
C HIS A 267 -37.17 14.01 -5.96
N LEU A 268 -35.94 14.23 -6.40
CA LEU A 268 -35.60 15.46 -7.08
C LEU A 268 -36.39 15.43 -8.39
N ARG A 269 -37.39 16.32 -8.47
CA ARG A 269 -38.05 16.66 -9.73
C ARG A 269 -36.97 17.18 -10.68
N VAL A 270 -36.46 16.31 -11.52
CA VAL A 270 -35.74 16.74 -12.72
C VAL A 270 -36.79 17.31 -13.65
N THR A 271 -36.86 18.64 -13.74
CA THR A 271 -37.55 19.31 -14.83
C THR A 271 -36.79 18.97 -16.11
N HIS A 272 -37.45 18.24 -16.99
CA HIS A 272 -36.90 17.79 -18.26
C HIS A 272 -36.79 19.01 -19.19
N TYR A 273 -35.59 19.60 -19.32
CA TYR A 273 -35.32 20.65 -20.31
C TYR A 273 -34.97 19.98 -21.64
N SER A 274 -36.00 19.76 -22.46
CA SER A 274 -35.87 19.02 -23.73
C SER A 274 -35.80 19.92 -24.95
N GLN A 275 -35.81 21.26 -24.81
CA GLN A 275 -35.76 22.17 -25.96
C GLN A 275 -34.69 23.27 -25.81
N LEU A 276 -33.99 23.56 -26.92
CA LEU A 276 -32.96 24.61 -26.99
C LEU A 276 -33.47 26.01 -26.60
N LYS A 277 -34.78 26.25 -26.71
CA LYS A 277 -35.41 27.51 -26.26
C LYS A 277 -35.39 27.67 -24.74
N ASP A 278 -35.49 26.58 -24.00
CA ASP A 278 -35.50 26.61 -22.53
C ASP A 278 -34.12 26.99 -21.99
N ILE A 279 -33.06 26.57 -22.68
CA ILE A 279 -31.67 26.92 -22.32
C ILE A 279 -31.42 28.41 -22.53
N ALA A 280 -31.91 28.98 -23.64
CA ALA A 280 -31.73 30.39 -23.95
C ALA A 280 -32.43 31.31 -22.93
N GLU A 281 -33.63 30.95 -22.46
CA GLU A 281 -34.33 31.70 -21.41
C GLU A 281 -33.63 31.64 -20.05
N ILE A 282 -33.08 30.48 -19.68
CA ILE A 282 -32.32 30.32 -18.43
C ILE A 282 -31.01 31.11 -18.50
N GLN A 283 -30.34 31.09 -19.66
CA GLN A 283 -29.14 31.89 -19.87
C GLN A 283 -29.43 33.38 -19.78
N ASP A 284 -30.58 33.86 -20.28
CA ASP A 284 -30.92 35.27 -20.18
C ASP A 284 -31.25 35.71 -18.74
N GLN A 285 -31.84 34.80 -17.94
CA GLN A 285 -32.15 35.03 -16.53
C GLN A 285 -30.95 34.92 -15.58
N CYS A 286 -29.79 34.44 -16.07
CA CYS A 286 -28.58 34.31 -15.25
C CYS A 286 -27.96 35.66 -14.87
N SER A 287 -27.31 35.68 -13.71
CA SER A 287 -26.64 36.86 -13.16
C SER A 287 -25.50 37.35 -14.06
N ARG A 288 -25.12 38.63 -13.92
CA ARG A 288 -24.10 39.23 -14.78
C ARG A 288 -22.72 38.65 -14.49
N GLU A 289 -22.48 38.24 -13.24
CA GLU A 289 -21.26 37.60 -12.76
C GLU A 289 -21.07 36.20 -13.38
N GLU A 290 -22.10 35.35 -13.38
CA GLU A 290 -22.03 34.02 -14.00
C GLU A 290 -21.83 34.09 -15.52
N LYS A 291 -22.45 35.09 -16.19
CA LYS A 291 -22.26 35.29 -17.62
C LYS A 291 -20.81 35.64 -17.99
N TRP A 292 -20.05 36.25 -17.08
CA TRP A 292 -18.64 36.57 -17.32
C TRP A 292 -17.74 35.33 -17.31
N GLU A 293 -18.05 34.31 -16.49
CA GLU A 293 -17.26 33.07 -16.43
C GLU A 293 -17.35 32.24 -17.72
N TRP A 294 -18.37 32.44 -18.56
CA TRP A 294 -18.54 31.72 -19.82
C TRP A 294 -17.63 32.23 -20.94
N ILE A 295 -17.04 33.42 -20.78
CA ILE A 295 -16.20 34.05 -21.80
C ILE A 295 -14.71 33.68 -21.59
N GLU A 296 -14.33 33.20 -20.40
CA GLU A 296 -12.93 32.87 -20.05
C GLU A 296 -12.51 31.41 -20.29
N ASN A 297 -13.33 30.56 -20.93
CA ASN A 297 -12.96 29.20 -21.35
C ASN A 297 -12.99 28.99 -22.86
#